data_AF-A0A918ZYR6-F1
#
_entry.id   AF-A0A918ZYR6-F1
#
_cell.length_a   1.000
_cell.length_b   1.000
_cell.length_c   1.000
_cell.angle_alpha   90.00
_cell.angle_beta   90.00
_cell.angle_gamma   90.00
#
_symmetry.space_group_name_H-M   'P 1'
#
loop_
_entity.id
_entity.type
_entity.pdbx_description
1 polymer ?
#
loop_
_entity_poly.entity_id
_entity_poly.type
_entity_poly.pdbx_seq_one_letter_code
_entity_poly.pdbx_strand_id
1 'polypeptide(L)'
;MNTNTDWVYRVFEPHGSEGWRPYGDAERWHGAITASDSPEGARFAIGRIVADLMSEWERIGLHHAMHVRVFVWHVEEGDMEDADFIVEVRPRSDFDAA
;
A
#
# COMPACT_ATOMS: atom_id res chain seq x y z
N MET A 1 9.85 -20.00 17.80
CA MET A 1 10.73 -18.94 17.29
C MET A 1 9.85 -18.05 16.43
N ASN A 2 9.73 -16.76 16.75
CA ASN A 2 9.13 -15.81 15.80
C ASN A 2 10.20 -15.55 14.75
N THR A 3 10.10 -16.20 13.60
CA THR A 3 10.92 -15.86 12.44
C THR A 3 10.48 -14.49 11.94
N ASN A 4 11.43 -13.69 11.47
CA ASN A 4 11.12 -12.48 10.73
C ASN A 4 11.24 -12.77 9.24
N THR A 5 10.50 -12.01 8.45
CA THR A 5 10.49 -12.06 6.98
C THR A 5 10.40 -10.65 6.44
N ASP A 6 10.73 -10.50 5.16
CA ASP A 6 10.56 -9.26 4.44
C ASP A 6 9.18 -9.25 3.79
N TRP A 7 8.34 -8.32 4.23
CA TRP A 7 7.06 -8.05 3.59
C TRP A 7 7.28 -7.03 2.48
N VAL A 8 7.40 -7.53 1.25
CA VAL A 8 7.62 -6.69 0.06
C VAL A 8 6.31 -6.03 -0.33
N TYR A 9 6.35 -4.76 -0.72
CA TYR A 9 5.16 -4.00 -1.05
C TYR A 9 5.34 -3.14 -2.29
N ARG A 10 4.21 -2.87 -2.96
CA ARG A 10 4.10 -1.84 -3.99
C ARG A 10 2.72 -1.19 -3.94
N VAL A 11 2.69 0.13 -4.14
CA VAL A 11 1.46 0.91 -4.15
C VAL A 11 1.07 1.25 -5.58
N PHE A 12 -0.23 1.12 -5.86
CA PHE A 12 -0.83 1.40 -7.16
C PHE A 12 -1.98 2.38 -7.03
N GLU A 13 -2.21 3.16 -8.08
CA GLU A 13 -3.38 4.02 -8.26
C GLU A 13 -4.23 3.57 -9.45
N PRO A 14 -5.53 3.92 -9.48
CA PRO A 14 -6.41 3.64 -10.61
C PRO A 14 -5.89 4.25 -11.91
N HIS A 15 -5.99 3.49 -13.01
CA HIS A 15 -5.60 3.90 -14.35
C HIS A 15 -6.71 3.65 -15.38
N GLY A 16 -7.90 4.20 -15.11
CA GLY A 16 -9.04 4.09 -16.03
C GLY A 16 -9.34 2.64 -16.42
N SER A 17 -9.53 2.38 -17.71
CA SER A 17 -9.79 1.03 -18.24
C SER A 17 -8.57 0.11 -18.26
N GLU A 18 -7.36 0.65 -18.06
CA GLU A 18 -6.11 -0.12 -18.02
C GLU A 18 -5.86 -0.73 -16.63
N GLY A 19 -6.75 -0.47 -15.67
CA GLY A 19 -6.72 -1.09 -14.35
C GLY A 19 -5.92 -0.26 -13.35
N TRP A 20 -4.71 -0.71 -13.02
CA TRP A 20 -3.88 -0.16 -11.94
C TRP A 20 -2.47 0.14 -12.45
N ARG A 21 -1.91 1.28 -12.05
CA ARG A 21 -0.53 1.67 -12.38
C ARG A 21 0.26 2.04 -11.12
N PRO A 22 1.60 1.95 -11.13
CA PRO A 22 2.41 2.35 -9.98
C PRO A 22 2.07 3.77 -9.50
N TYR A 23 1.98 3.94 -8.19
CA TYR A 23 1.59 5.19 -7.57
C TYR A 23 2.76 6.19 -7.54
N GLY A 24 2.53 7.40 -8.05
CA GLY A 24 3.47 8.53 -7.92
C GLY A 24 4.89 8.20 -8.37
N ASP A 25 5.87 8.52 -7.52
CA ASP A 25 7.26 8.08 -7.68
C ASP A 25 7.35 6.59 -7.31
N ALA A 26 7.33 5.73 -8.33
CA ALA A 26 7.23 4.28 -8.17
C ALA A 26 8.36 3.68 -7.31
N GLU A 27 9.58 4.24 -7.39
CA GLU A 27 10.72 3.78 -6.60
C GLU A 27 10.54 4.08 -5.11
N ARG A 28 9.79 5.14 -4.78
CA ARG A 28 9.48 5.50 -3.40
C ARG A 28 8.36 4.65 -2.81
N TRP A 29 7.41 4.24 -3.63
CA TRP A 29 6.22 3.48 -3.21
C TRP A 29 6.34 1.98 -3.48
N HIS A 30 7.58 1.49 -3.41
CA HIS A 30 7.96 0.09 -3.51
C HIS A 30 9.09 -0.17 -2.50
N GLY A 31 9.09 -1.34 -1.86
CA GLY A 31 10.16 -1.72 -0.94
C GLY A 31 9.81 -2.93 -0.09
N ALA A 32 10.53 -3.12 1.02
CA ALA A 32 10.30 -4.22 1.95
C ALA A 32 10.28 -3.72 3.41
N ILE A 33 9.42 -4.34 4.23
CA ILE A 33 9.38 -4.11 5.67
C ILE A 33 9.66 -5.44 6.38
N THR A 34 10.79 -5.49 7.08
CA THR A 34 11.12 -6.65 7.93
C THR A 34 10.23 -6.67 9.16
N ALA A 35 9.40 -7.70 9.30
CA ALA A 35 8.52 -7.92 10.45
C ALA A 35 8.40 -9.42 10.73
N SER A 36 7.56 -9.82 11.68
CA SER A 36 7.34 -11.25 11.93
C SER A 36 6.77 -11.96 10.69
N ASP A 37 7.19 -13.20 10.49
CA ASP A 37 6.62 -14.15 9.53
C ASP A 37 5.29 -14.67 10.07
N SER A 38 4.30 -13.76 10.07
CA SER A 38 2.95 -14.02 10.54
C SER A 38 1.98 -12.98 9.97
N PRO A 39 0.66 -13.24 9.99
CA PRO A 39 -0.34 -12.25 9.62
C PRO A 39 -0.23 -10.94 10.42
N GLU A 40 0.16 -10.99 11.69
CA GLU A 40 0.42 -9.80 12.51
C GLU A 40 1.61 -8.98 11.99
N GLY A 41 2.65 -9.63 11.46
CA GLY A 41 3.79 -8.95 10.84
C GLY A 41 3.41 -8.26 9.52
N ALA A 42 2.60 -8.94 8.70
CA ALA A 42 2.03 -8.33 7.49
C ALA A 42 1.17 -7.11 7.82
N ARG A 43 0.30 -7.21 8.83
CA ARG A 43 -0.52 -6.08 9.30
C ARG A 43 0.33 -4.93 9.84
N PHE A 44 1.42 -5.23 10.54
CA PHE A 44 2.39 -4.22 10.96
C PHE A 44 3.01 -3.50 9.75
N ALA A 45 3.46 -4.25 8.74
CA ALA A 45 4.01 -3.69 7.51
C ALA A 45 2.99 -2.79 6.79
N ILE A 46 1.75 -3.27 6.60
CA ILE A 46 0.65 -2.49 6.05
C ILE A 46 0.45 -1.18 6.83
N GLY A 47 0.38 -1.25 8.16
CA GLY A 47 0.17 -0.08 9.00
C GLY A 47 1.26 0.98 8.83
N ARG A 48 2.51 0.55 8.64
CA ARG A 48 3.64 1.45 8.35
C ARG A 48 3.48 2.11 6.97
N ILE A 49 3.17 1.33 5.93
CA ILE A 49 2.97 1.85 4.56
C ILE A 49 1.83 2.86 4.52
N VAL A 50 0.70 2.55 5.17
CA VAL A 50 -0.46 3.46 5.24
C VAL A 50 -0.11 4.73 6.02
N ALA A 51 0.64 4.63 7.12
CA ALA A 51 1.09 5.81 7.86
C ALA A 51 2.01 6.72 7.03
N ASP A 52 2.89 6.13 6.23
CA ASP A 52 3.78 6.88 5.32
C ASP A 52 2.97 7.53 4.17
N LEU A 53 1.96 6.85 3.62
CA LEU A 53 1.00 7.42 2.65
C LEU A 53 0.26 8.62 3.22
N MET A 54 -0.30 8.48 4.42
CA MET A 54 -1.02 9.56 5.09
C MET A 54 -0.09 10.76 5.34
N SER A 55 1.13 10.50 5.81
CA SER A 55 2.13 11.55 6.04
C SER A 55 2.51 12.28 4.74
N GLU A 56 2.62 11.55 3.62
CA GLU A 56 2.84 12.17 2.32
C GLU A 56 1.67 13.04 1.90
N TRP A 57 0.44 12.55 2.01
CA TRP A 57 -0.76 13.31 1.67
C TRP A 57 -0.92 14.56 2.53
N GLU A 58 -0.61 14.48 3.82
CA GLU A 58 -0.57 15.66 4.70
C GLU A 58 0.48 16.68 4.23
N ARG A 59 1.66 16.20 3.83
CA ARG A 59 2.76 17.04 3.35
C ARG A 59 2.45 17.75 2.03
N ILE A 60 1.82 17.06 1.08
CA ILE A 60 1.44 17.65 -0.22
C ILE A 60 0.08 18.36 -0.18
N GLY A 61 -0.71 18.13 0.86
CA GLY A 61 -2.08 18.62 1.05
C GLY A 61 -3.12 17.54 0.80
N LEU A 62 -4.02 17.32 1.78
CA LEU A 62 -4.99 16.21 1.77
C LEU A 62 -5.97 16.21 0.59
N HIS A 63 -6.18 17.34 -0.08
CA HIS A 63 -6.98 17.42 -1.30
C HIS A 63 -6.32 16.74 -2.51
N HIS A 64 -5.03 16.41 -2.40
CA HIS A 64 -4.29 15.58 -3.35
C HIS A 64 -4.22 14.10 -2.93
N ALA A 65 -4.92 13.70 -1.85
CA ALA A 65 -5.00 12.30 -1.49
C ALA A 65 -5.71 11.51 -2.61
N MET A 66 -5.16 10.35 -2.93
CA MET A 66 -5.60 9.51 -4.05
C MET A 66 -6.15 8.19 -3.54
N HIS A 67 -7.10 7.61 -4.28
CA HIS A 67 -7.42 6.21 -4.10
C HIS A 67 -6.19 5.38 -4.49
N VAL A 68 -5.73 4.53 -3.59
CA VAL A 68 -4.60 3.63 -3.84
C VAL A 68 -4.89 2.20 -3.35
N ARG A 69 -4.20 1.23 -3.93
CA ARG A 69 -4.08 -0.13 -3.43
C ARG A 69 -2.63 -0.42 -3.05
N VAL A 70 -2.44 -0.96 -1.86
CA VAL A 70 -1.16 -1.49 -1.40
C VAL A 70 -1.20 -3.00 -1.55
N PHE A 71 -0.31 -3.53 -2.37
CA PHE A 71 -0.08 -4.97 -2.50
C PHE A 71 1.10 -5.35 -1.62
N VAL A 72 0.97 -6.44 -0.90
CA VAL A 72 2.00 -6.96 0.01
C VAL A 72 2.20 -8.43 -0.26
N TRP A 73 3.45 -8.80 -0.49
CA TRP A 73 3.91 -10.18 -0.72
C TRP A 73 4.89 -10.60 0.36
N HIS A 74 4.93 -11.89 0.62
CA HIS A 74 5.90 -12.54 1.47
C HIS A 74 7.22 -12.78 0.72
N VAL A 75 8.33 -12.27 1.26
CA VAL A 75 9.73 -12.44 0.78
C VAL A 75 10.07 -11.71 -0.52
N GLU A 76 9.27 -11.84 -1.57
CA GLU A 76 9.56 -11.24 -2.89
C GLU A 76 8.30 -10.69 -3.56
N GLU A 77 8.48 -9.66 -4.42
CA GLU A 77 7.37 -9.15 -5.23
C GLU A 77 6.97 -10.19 -6.27
N GLY A 78 5.67 -10.50 -6.32
CA GLY A 78 5.05 -11.35 -7.33
C GLY A 78 4.02 -10.60 -8.17
N ASP A 79 3.23 -11.36 -8.94
CA ASP A 79 2.09 -10.80 -9.64
C ASP A 79 1.05 -10.26 -8.65
N MET A 80 0.23 -9.30 -9.10
CA MET A 80 -0.82 -8.69 -8.27
C MET A 80 -1.82 -9.72 -7.72
N GLU A 81 -2.08 -10.78 -8.47
CA GLU A 81 -3.03 -11.85 -8.11
C GLU A 81 -2.48 -12.75 -6.98
N ASP A 82 -1.15 -12.80 -6.84
CA ASP A 82 -0.44 -13.62 -5.86
C ASP A 82 -0.09 -12.87 -4.57
N ALA A 83 -0.52 -11.61 -4.43
CA ALA A 83 -0.29 -10.83 -3.22
C ALA A 83 -1.00 -11.46 -2.02
N ASP A 84 -0.26 -11.69 -0.93
CA ASP A 84 -0.80 -12.20 0.33
C ASP A 84 -1.87 -11.27 0.91
N PHE A 85 -1.67 -9.96 0.74
CA PHE A 85 -2.62 -8.95 1.16
C PHE A 85 -2.75 -7.82 0.14
N ILE A 86 -3.98 -7.36 -0.04
CA ILE A 86 -4.31 -6.16 -0.81
C ILE A 86 -5.12 -5.25 0.09
N VAL A 87 -4.62 -4.03 0.30
CA VAL A 87 -5.29 -3.02 1.12
C VAL A 87 -5.66 -1.83 0.26
N GLU A 88 -6.95 -1.53 0.24
CA GLU A 88 -7.49 -0.39 -0.48
C GLU A 88 -7.63 0.81 0.45
N VAL A 89 -6.91 1.89 0.14
CA VAL A 89 -6.94 3.14 0.91
C VAL A 89 -7.64 4.19 0.06
N ARG A 90 -8.78 4.68 0.55
CA ARG A 90 -9.56 5.71 -0.13
C ARG A 90 -9.60 6.98 0.72
N PRO A 91 -9.31 8.15 0.14
CA PRO A 91 -9.65 9.40 0.80
C PRO A 91 -11.15 9.44 1.02
N ARG A 92 -11.57 10.01 2.15
CA ARG A 92 -12.99 10.21 2.45
C ARG A 92 -13.57 11.08 1.35
N SER A 93 -14.49 10.52 0.57
CA SER A 93 -15.21 11.30 -0.44
C SER A 93 -16.28 12.12 0.28
N ASP A 94 -16.26 13.44 0.15
CA ASP A 94 -17.36 14.32 0.57
C ASP A 94 -18.61 14.18 -0.35
N PHE A 95 -18.66 13.14 -1.20
CA PHE A 95 -19.72 12.92 -2.19
C PHE A 95 -20.96 12.18 -1.65
N ASP A 96 -21.04 11.88 -0.35
CA ASP A 96 -22.28 11.43 0.30
C ASP A 96 -23.16 12.61 0.78
N ALA A 97 -23.08 13.77 0.12
CA ALA A 97 -23.98 14.90 0.32
C ALA A 97 -24.73 15.20 -1.00
N ALA A 98 -25.73 14.38 -1.31
CA ALA A 98 -26.77 14.67 -2.29
C ALA A 98 -28.14 14.26 -1.72
#